data_AF-A0A538SUB5-F1
#
_entry.id   AF-A0A538SUB5-F1
#
_cell.length_a   1.000
_cell.length_b   1.000
_cell.length_c   1.000
_cell.angle_alpha   90.00
_cell.angle_beta   90.00
_cell.angle_gamma   90.00
#
_symmetry.space_group_name_H-M   'P 1'
#
loop_
_entity.id
_entity.type
_entity.pdbx_description
1 polymer ?
#
loop_
_entity_poly.entity_id
_entity_poly.type
_entity_poly.pdbx_seq_one_letter_code
_entity_poly.pdbx_strand_id
1 'polypeptide(L)'
;MGRPRGPAHRRLLRHRAGPHPGATGGPSFRARRIALPPQSIPEAKGAGAGPPLRLAASLILISPEPVLRVLWVHRSEANPFLGGFHSFPGGRMSPEDGPTDGEDALELAMLRCAVRETFEETGIFVGVQGPKPDRAAQRALREQVLNGNAEFWPSIERIGLSLDRSAFRMSGRWVTPHFSRARFDTMFFVAELGQAEAPDVWPGELSSGEWIEPDRALKLWEEDRVTLAMPTLYAIRVIAEGTHDLSARLRAVPEANAVPSRHVILHPGIVMVPLRTETLAPATHTNAAVIGDGEVVVIDPGTADPSELKSLYEVVDAATAGGGKVAAVLLTHRHKDHVSGADAVRGRYGAPVWGHPLVSDRVPLDRELKEGDMVELTGPHPRRVLALHTPGHSRSHLAFFEERSRTLCAGDLVSTLGTVVVDPPDGNMGDYMRSLERIKQLKATVLIPGHGPPSRGVDHLLAALLEHRRMRESRILKSLEAGPMTEELLREEVYRDTPGAPPALAARTLEAHLERLVEEGRIRREPGRVMLAT
;
A
#
# COMPACT_ATOMS: atom_id res chain seq x y z
N MET A 1 70.28 -23.25 -10.64
CA MET A 1 71.45 -22.35 -10.43
C MET A 1 71.31 -21.21 -11.43
N GLY A 2 71.27 -19.92 -11.15
CA GLY A 2 71.29 -19.09 -9.94
C GLY A 2 70.91 -17.66 -10.37
N ARG A 3 70.27 -16.89 -9.48
CA ARG A 3 70.07 -15.42 -9.63
C ARG A 3 71.36 -14.67 -9.26
N PRO A 4 71.55 -13.40 -9.70
CA PRO A 4 71.32 -12.22 -8.81
C PRO A 4 70.73 -10.97 -9.54
N ARG A 5 69.75 -10.23 -8.98
CA ARG A 5 69.76 -8.98 -8.13
C ARG A 5 70.10 -7.63 -8.83
N GLY A 6 69.06 -6.78 -9.01
CA GLY A 6 68.93 -5.30 -8.80
C GLY A 6 69.91 -4.29 -9.47
N PRO A 7 69.65 -2.94 -9.46
CA PRO A 7 68.65 -2.19 -8.69
C PRO A 7 67.80 -1.14 -9.47
N ALA A 8 66.90 -0.50 -8.72
CA ALA A 8 65.89 0.49 -9.12
C ALA A 8 66.44 1.90 -9.40
N HIS A 9 65.79 2.63 -10.32
CA HIS A 9 65.99 4.07 -10.53
C HIS A 9 64.72 4.88 -10.20
N ARG A 10 64.87 5.76 -9.20
CA ARG A 10 64.02 6.93 -8.91
C ARG A 10 63.96 7.88 -10.11
N ARG A 11 62.79 8.45 -10.39
CA ARG A 11 62.70 9.79 -11.01
C ARG A 11 61.65 10.65 -10.30
N LEU A 12 62.06 11.89 -10.09
CA LEU A 12 61.49 12.92 -9.24
C LEU A 12 60.25 13.57 -9.85
N LEU A 13 59.27 13.86 -8.99
CA LEU A 13 58.20 14.82 -9.19
C LEU A 13 58.73 16.26 -9.03
N ARG A 14 58.37 17.16 -9.95
CA ARG A 14 58.01 18.57 -9.67
C ARG A 14 57.36 19.27 -10.88
N HIS A 15 56.09 19.63 -10.67
CA HIS A 15 55.28 20.75 -11.17
C HIS A 15 55.50 21.37 -12.56
N ARG A 16 54.41 21.38 -13.35
CA ARG A 16 53.88 22.61 -13.97
C ARG A 16 52.35 22.65 -13.84
N ALA A 17 51.83 23.82 -13.53
CA ALA A 17 50.44 24.13 -13.25
C ALA A 17 49.72 24.68 -14.50
N GLY A 18 48.42 24.37 -14.59
CA GLY A 18 47.37 25.11 -15.31
C GLY A 18 46.94 24.55 -16.68
N PRO A 19 45.69 24.78 -17.15
CA PRO A 19 44.47 25.24 -16.48
C PRO A 19 43.32 24.20 -16.51
N HIS A 20 42.34 24.38 -15.62
CA HIS A 20 41.07 23.64 -15.57
C HIS A 20 40.30 23.71 -16.91
N PRO A 21 39.76 22.59 -17.45
CA PRO A 21 38.64 22.65 -18.37
C PRO A 21 37.34 22.73 -17.56
N GLY A 22 36.61 23.81 -17.80
CA GLY A 22 35.35 24.13 -17.16
C GLY A 22 34.27 23.09 -17.39
N ALA A 23 33.32 23.10 -16.46
CA ALA A 23 32.06 22.38 -16.52
C ALA A 23 31.33 22.67 -17.84
N THR A 24 31.31 21.69 -18.73
CA THR A 24 30.33 21.63 -19.80
C THR A 24 29.07 20.99 -19.22
N GLY A 25 28.03 21.80 -19.03
CA GLY A 25 26.70 21.35 -18.63
C GLY A 25 26.22 20.26 -19.58
N GLY A 26 26.03 19.05 -19.04
CA GLY A 26 25.33 17.99 -19.74
C GLY A 26 23.88 18.39 -19.98
N PRO A 27 23.24 17.91 -21.07
CA PRO A 27 21.84 18.20 -21.32
C PRO A 27 21.00 17.70 -20.15
N SER A 28 20.19 18.59 -19.58
CA SER A 28 19.12 18.25 -18.63
C SER A 28 18.17 17.27 -19.32
N PHE A 29 18.34 15.98 -19.07
CA PHE A 29 17.33 14.98 -19.40
C PHE A 29 16.16 15.15 -18.43
N ARG A 30 15.27 16.11 -18.68
CA ARG A 30 13.90 16.00 -18.16
C ARG A 30 13.24 14.86 -18.93
N ALA A 31 13.33 13.64 -18.38
CA ALA A 31 12.56 12.51 -18.87
C ALA A 31 11.09 12.91 -18.93
N ARG A 32 10.38 12.51 -20.01
CA ARG A 32 8.93 12.67 -20.08
C ARG A 32 8.33 11.91 -18.90
N ARG A 33 7.85 12.64 -17.89
CA ARG A 33 7.27 12.03 -16.69
C ARG A 33 6.01 11.27 -17.07
N ILE A 34 5.86 10.07 -16.54
CA ILE A 34 4.69 9.22 -16.73
C ILE A 34 3.43 10.01 -16.36
N ALA A 35 2.43 10.09 -17.24
CA ALA A 35 1.16 10.72 -16.91
C ALA A 35 0.52 9.98 -15.71
N LEU A 36 0.13 10.71 -14.67
CA LEU A 36 -0.70 10.11 -13.62
C LEU A 36 -2.14 10.02 -14.13
N PRO A 37 -2.93 9.06 -13.63
CA PRO A 37 -4.37 9.09 -13.80
C PRO A 37 -4.95 10.44 -13.39
N PRO A 38 -6.10 10.83 -13.96
CA PRO A 38 -6.74 12.09 -13.68
C PRO A 38 -7.12 12.17 -12.20
N GLN A 39 -7.16 13.40 -11.71
CA GLN A 39 -7.54 13.69 -10.34
C GLN A 39 -9.00 13.31 -10.08
N SER A 40 -9.24 12.88 -8.86
CA SER A 40 -10.50 12.39 -8.36
C SER A 40 -11.50 13.54 -8.25
N ILE A 41 -12.71 13.34 -8.78
CA ILE A 41 -13.85 14.19 -8.46
C ILE A 41 -14.39 13.75 -7.08
N PRO A 42 -14.77 14.70 -6.19
CA PRO A 42 -15.33 14.35 -4.88
C PRO A 42 -16.47 13.34 -4.99
N GLU A 43 -16.51 12.35 -4.08
CA GLU A 43 -17.67 11.47 -3.94
C GLU A 43 -18.94 12.31 -3.73
N ALA A 44 -20.05 11.89 -4.35
CA ALA A 44 -21.35 12.50 -4.09
C ALA A 44 -21.67 12.39 -2.59
N LYS A 45 -22.19 13.47 -1.99
CA LYS A 45 -22.64 13.48 -0.59
C LYS A 45 -23.62 12.32 -0.35
N GLY A 46 -23.26 11.39 0.53
CA GLY A 46 -24.11 10.23 0.84
C GLY A 46 -23.37 8.94 1.22
N ALA A 47 -22.04 8.88 1.07
CA ALA A 47 -21.25 7.77 1.59
C ALA A 47 -21.44 7.65 3.11
N GLY A 48 -21.92 6.49 3.58
CA GLY A 48 -22.10 6.21 5.01
C GLY A 48 -20.83 6.53 5.83
N ALA A 49 -20.99 6.79 7.13
CA ALA A 49 -19.89 7.16 8.00
C ALA A 49 -18.79 6.08 7.94
N GLY A 50 -17.69 6.39 7.24
CA GLY A 50 -16.51 5.53 7.20
C GLY A 50 -15.84 5.44 8.57
N PRO A 51 -14.77 4.65 8.71
CA PRO A 51 -13.98 4.62 9.93
C PRO A 51 -13.59 6.05 10.37
N PRO A 52 -13.50 6.32 11.69
CA PRO A 52 -13.23 7.66 12.19
C PRO A 52 -11.89 8.17 11.67
N LEU A 53 -11.88 9.45 11.26
CA LEU A 53 -10.67 10.15 10.84
C LEU A 53 -9.81 10.46 12.07
N ARG A 54 -8.52 10.15 11.93
CA ARG A 54 -7.49 10.52 12.92
C ARG A 54 -6.70 11.69 12.35
N LEU A 55 -6.50 12.73 13.15
CA LEU A 55 -5.64 13.84 12.75
C LEU A 55 -4.19 13.35 12.68
N ALA A 56 -3.51 13.71 11.59
CA ALA A 56 -2.11 13.39 11.35
C ALA A 56 -1.39 14.55 10.66
N ALA A 57 -0.08 14.63 10.82
CA ALA A 57 0.72 15.63 10.14
C ALA A 57 1.97 15.01 9.56
N SER A 58 2.45 15.57 8.45
CA SER A 58 3.65 15.11 7.78
C SER A 58 4.49 16.28 7.28
N LEU A 59 5.81 16.12 7.34
CA LEU A 59 6.76 17.17 7.02
C LEU A 59 7.58 16.81 5.77
N ILE A 60 7.40 17.60 4.72
CA ILE A 60 8.20 17.56 3.50
C ILE A 60 9.46 18.40 3.74
N LEU A 61 10.56 17.73 4.07
CA LEU A 61 11.85 18.40 4.24
C LEU A 61 12.65 18.40 2.95
N ILE A 62 13.06 19.60 2.53
CA ILE A 62 13.93 19.79 1.37
C ILE A 62 15.25 20.46 1.76
N SER A 63 16.32 20.11 1.03
CA SER A 63 17.64 20.74 1.11
C SER A 63 17.98 21.24 -0.30
N PRO A 64 17.86 22.55 -0.59
CA PRO A 64 18.04 23.07 -1.96
C PRO A 64 19.47 22.98 -2.50
N GLU A 65 20.48 23.08 -1.61
CA GLU A 65 21.89 23.13 -1.98
C GLU A 65 22.71 21.96 -1.42
N PRO A 66 23.82 21.56 -2.08
CA PRO A 66 24.28 22.02 -3.41
C PRO A 66 23.45 21.42 -4.56
N VAL A 67 22.62 20.42 -4.27
CA VAL A 67 21.67 19.81 -5.19
C VAL A 67 20.37 19.62 -4.42
N LEU A 68 19.24 19.90 -5.05
CA LEU A 68 17.92 19.74 -4.44
C LEU A 68 17.71 18.28 -4.01
N ARG A 69 17.53 18.08 -2.71
CA ARG A 69 17.19 16.80 -2.12
C ARG A 69 15.94 16.91 -1.27
N VAL A 70 15.24 15.80 -1.13
CA VAL A 70 14.10 15.64 -0.23
C VAL A 70 14.40 14.49 0.73
N LEU A 71 14.05 14.65 2.00
CA LEU A 71 14.11 13.56 2.97
C LEU A 71 12.89 12.66 2.74
N TRP A 72 13.14 11.37 2.54
CA TRP A 72 12.10 10.35 2.59
C TRP A 72 12.45 9.28 3.61
N VAL A 73 11.45 8.53 4.04
CA VAL A 73 11.58 7.39 4.95
C VAL A 73 10.93 6.17 4.33
N HIS A 74 11.46 5.00 4.66
CA HIS A 74 10.91 3.72 4.23
C HIS A 74 10.22 3.03 5.41
N ARG A 75 8.90 2.89 5.33
CA ARG A 75 8.10 2.27 6.39
C ARG A 75 8.40 0.78 6.45
N SER A 76 8.50 0.22 7.66
CA SER A 76 8.67 -1.22 7.85
C SER A 76 7.53 -2.00 7.19
N GLU A 77 7.82 -3.17 6.61
CA GLU A 77 6.80 -3.99 5.91
C GLU A 77 5.69 -4.47 6.84
N ALA A 78 5.99 -4.63 8.14
CA ALA A 78 5.01 -4.99 9.17
C ALA A 78 4.05 -3.84 9.53
N ASN A 79 4.27 -2.62 9.03
CA ASN A 79 3.43 -1.48 9.37
C ASN A 79 2.01 -1.68 8.79
N PRO A 80 0.95 -1.53 9.61
CA PRO A 80 -0.42 -1.77 9.18
C PRO A 80 -0.94 -0.72 8.20
N PHE A 81 -0.29 0.44 8.09
CA PHE A 81 -0.65 1.49 7.14
C PHE A 81 0.53 1.79 6.21
N LEU A 82 0.35 1.44 4.93
CA LEU A 82 1.37 1.63 3.88
C LEU A 82 2.74 1.04 4.25
N GLY A 83 2.78 -0.12 4.93
CA GLY A 83 4.05 -0.81 5.20
C GLY A 83 4.79 -1.14 3.92
N GLY A 84 6.11 -0.91 3.90
CA GLY A 84 6.98 -1.06 2.73
C GLY A 84 6.91 0.09 1.71
N PHE A 85 6.12 1.14 1.95
CA PHE A 85 6.09 2.33 1.08
C PHE A 85 7.14 3.35 1.52
N HIS A 86 7.61 4.14 0.56
CA HIS A 86 8.33 5.37 0.88
C HIS A 86 7.34 6.50 1.16
N SER A 87 7.59 7.27 2.23
CA SER A 87 6.79 8.41 2.65
C SER A 87 7.69 9.54 3.15
N PHE A 88 7.08 10.66 3.54
CA PHE A 88 7.75 11.67 4.35
C PHE A 88 7.57 11.35 5.84
N PRO A 89 8.43 11.88 6.73
CA PRO A 89 8.23 11.74 8.16
C PRO A 89 6.88 12.32 8.60
N GLY A 90 6.28 11.71 9.61
CA GLY A 90 5.00 12.15 10.14
C GLY A 90 4.16 11.03 10.75
N GLY A 91 3.13 11.44 11.47
CA GLY A 91 2.25 10.50 12.16
C GLY A 91 1.08 11.20 12.82
N ARG A 92 0.62 10.63 13.94
CA ARG A 92 -0.65 11.03 14.56
C ARG A 92 -0.46 12.21 15.50
N MET A 93 -1.45 13.08 15.53
CA MET A 93 -1.51 14.16 16.52
C MET A 93 -1.69 13.58 17.93
N SER A 94 -0.93 14.12 18.87
CA SER A 94 -0.96 13.82 20.30
C SER A 94 -1.51 15.04 21.07
N PRO A 95 -2.17 14.87 22.22
CA PRO A 95 -2.65 16.00 23.03
C PRO A 95 -1.56 17.03 23.38
N GLU A 96 -0.28 16.63 23.51
CA GLU A 96 0.84 17.54 23.78
C GLU A 96 1.11 18.56 22.65
N ASP A 97 0.63 18.24 21.42
CA ASP A 97 0.83 19.10 20.26
C ASP A 97 -0.01 20.38 20.34
N GLY A 98 -1.06 20.40 21.18
CA GLY A 98 -1.83 21.59 21.50
C GLY A 98 -3.34 21.44 21.24
N PRO A 99 -4.13 22.48 21.56
CA PRO A 99 -5.57 22.49 21.33
C PRO A 99 -5.91 22.50 19.83
N THR A 100 -7.08 21.99 19.48
CA THR A 100 -7.57 21.92 18.08
C THR A 100 -8.83 22.76 17.85
N ASP A 101 -9.21 23.58 18.83
CA ASP A 101 -10.40 24.42 18.79
C ASP A 101 -10.17 25.65 17.90
N GLY A 102 -10.72 25.61 16.69
CA GLY A 102 -10.57 26.65 15.68
C GLY A 102 -9.43 26.38 14.68
N GLU A 103 -9.51 27.00 13.51
CA GLU A 103 -8.60 26.71 12.39
C GLU A 103 -7.13 27.03 12.72
N ASP A 104 -6.86 28.19 13.31
CA ASP A 104 -5.50 28.59 13.68
C ASP A 104 -4.88 27.68 14.75
N ALA A 105 -5.68 27.25 15.73
CA ALA A 105 -5.24 26.35 16.78
C ALA A 105 -4.94 24.96 16.21
N LEU A 106 -5.83 24.45 15.36
CA LEU A 106 -5.64 23.20 14.64
C LEU A 106 -4.36 23.25 13.78
N GLU A 107 -4.18 24.27 12.93
CA GLU A 107 -2.99 24.35 12.08
C GLU A 107 -1.69 24.37 12.90
N LEU A 108 -1.68 25.11 14.03
CA LEU A 108 -0.55 25.12 14.94
C LEU A 108 -0.30 23.75 15.58
N ALA A 109 -1.35 23.07 16.06
CA ALA A 109 -1.21 21.75 16.65
C ALA A 109 -0.72 20.72 15.61
N MET A 110 -1.19 20.81 14.37
CA MET A 110 -0.73 19.95 13.29
C MET A 110 0.72 20.25 12.88
N LEU A 111 1.14 21.53 12.89
CA LEU A 111 2.53 21.89 12.69
C LEU A 111 3.41 21.33 13.82
N ARG A 112 2.97 21.44 15.08
CA ARG A 112 3.66 20.87 16.24
C ARG A 112 3.76 19.34 16.12
N CYS A 113 2.68 18.67 15.74
CA CYS A 113 2.69 17.24 15.43
C CYS A 113 3.74 16.90 14.37
N ALA A 114 3.79 17.62 13.24
CA ALA A 114 4.74 17.34 12.16
C ALA A 114 6.20 17.44 12.63
N VAL A 115 6.52 18.44 13.45
CA VAL A 115 7.86 18.64 14.01
C VAL A 115 8.22 17.54 15.01
N ARG A 116 7.32 17.20 15.93
CA ARG A 116 7.51 16.13 16.92
C ARG A 116 7.73 14.79 16.23
N GLU A 117 6.84 14.38 15.33
CA GLU A 117 6.92 13.11 14.61
C GLU A 117 8.20 13.02 13.77
N THR A 118 8.61 14.13 13.12
CA THR A 118 9.89 14.16 12.39
C THR A 118 11.08 13.88 13.30
N PHE A 119 11.09 14.46 14.51
CA PHE A 119 12.14 14.20 15.49
C PHE A 119 12.09 12.76 16.02
N GLU A 120 10.91 12.26 16.35
CA GLU A 120 10.70 10.89 16.81
C GLU A 120 11.15 9.85 15.77
N GLU A 121 10.93 10.10 14.49
CA GLU A 121 11.25 9.18 13.40
C GLU A 121 12.69 9.29 12.89
N THR A 122 13.27 10.50 12.90
CA THR A 122 14.55 10.78 12.23
C THR A 122 15.64 11.39 13.12
N GLY A 123 15.27 11.88 14.30
CA GLY A 123 16.17 12.62 15.20
C GLY A 123 16.51 14.05 14.74
N ILE A 124 15.97 14.51 13.62
CA ILE A 124 16.29 15.83 13.06
C ILE A 124 15.44 16.91 13.73
N PHE A 125 16.09 17.96 14.25
CA PHE A 125 15.42 19.17 14.73
C PHE A 125 15.16 20.15 13.59
N VAL A 126 13.88 20.40 13.30
CA VAL A 126 13.46 21.31 12.23
C VAL A 126 12.72 22.50 12.82
N GLY A 127 13.05 23.71 12.35
CA GLY A 127 12.31 24.93 12.65
C GLY A 127 12.16 25.21 14.15
N VAL A 128 13.26 25.09 14.90
CA VAL A 128 13.35 25.48 16.31
C VAL A 128 14.36 26.61 16.49
N GLN A 129 14.05 27.57 17.36
CA GLN A 129 14.95 28.65 17.78
C GLN A 129 15.61 28.30 19.11
N GLY A 130 16.89 28.67 19.27
CA GLY A 130 17.68 28.41 20.47
C GLY A 130 18.86 27.45 20.24
N PRO A 131 19.70 27.21 21.25
CA PRO A 131 20.88 26.36 21.12
C PRO A 131 20.47 24.89 21.03
N LYS A 132 20.62 24.27 19.84
CA LYS A 132 20.35 22.84 19.67
C LYS A 132 21.29 22.02 20.59
N PRO A 133 20.77 21.01 21.32
CA PRO A 133 21.60 20.11 22.09
C PRO A 133 22.55 19.33 21.17
N ASP A 134 23.65 18.82 21.71
CA ASP A 134 24.55 17.94 20.97
C ASP A 134 23.87 16.60 20.61
N ARG A 135 24.49 15.82 19.71
CA ARG A 135 23.88 14.56 19.23
C ARG A 135 23.61 13.54 20.35
N ALA A 136 24.42 13.51 21.41
CA ALA A 136 24.23 12.55 22.49
C ALA A 136 23.00 12.94 23.33
N ALA A 137 22.85 14.22 23.65
CA ALA A 137 21.69 14.76 24.35
C ALA A 137 20.41 14.66 23.49
N GLN A 138 20.49 14.90 22.18
CA GLN A 138 19.37 14.69 21.25
C GLN A 138 18.89 13.23 21.28
N ARG A 139 19.83 12.28 21.20
CA ARG A 139 19.52 10.85 21.22
C ARG A 139 18.85 10.43 22.54
N ALA A 140 19.38 10.90 23.67
CA ALA A 140 18.83 10.60 24.99
C ALA A 140 17.42 11.19 25.17
N LEU A 141 17.19 12.43 24.70
CA LEU A 141 15.86 13.04 24.71
C LEU A 141 14.88 12.21 23.86
N ARG A 142 15.28 11.83 22.65
CA ARG A 142 14.43 11.02 21.75
C ARG A 142 14.08 9.68 22.36
N GLU A 143 15.02 9.01 23.03
CA GLU A 143 14.77 7.76 23.74
C GLU A 143 13.74 7.93 24.88
N GLN A 144 13.81 9.05 25.62
CA GLN A 144 12.82 9.35 26.65
C GLN A 144 11.42 9.58 26.05
N VAL A 145 11.33 10.31 24.94
CA VAL A 145 10.05 10.57 24.24
C VAL A 145 9.46 9.27 23.70
N LEU A 146 10.23 8.48 22.96
CA LEU A 146 9.74 7.24 22.34
C LEU A 146 9.31 6.17 23.37
N ASN A 147 9.95 6.15 24.54
CA ASN A 147 9.58 5.24 25.63
C ASN A 147 8.44 5.78 26.52
N GLY A 148 7.90 6.97 26.21
CA GLY A 148 6.81 7.60 26.98
C GLY A 148 7.24 8.14 28.35
N ASN A 149 8.55 8.32 28.57
CA ASN A 149 9.11 8.86 29.82
C ASN A 149 9.15 10.40 29.84
N ALA A 150 8.95 11.05 28.69
CA ALA A 150 8.90 12.49 28.55
C ALA A 150 8.00 12.90 27.38
N GLU A 151 7.40 14.09 27.47
CA GLU A 151 6.75 14.76 26.35
C GLU A 151 7.78 15.59 25.57
N PHE A 152 7.64 15.65 24.25
CA PHE A 152 8.59 16.34 23.37
C PHE A 152 8.60 17.84 23.63
N TRP A 153 7.43 18.48 23.57
CA TRP A 153 7.32 19.94 23.65
C TRP A 153 7.80 20.51 24.99
N PRO A 154 7.34 20.02 26.16
CA PRO A 154 7.84 20.50 27.44
C PRO A 154 9.34 20.25 27.63
N SER A 155 9.89 19.20 27.01
CA SER A 155 11.31 18.87 27.13
C SER A 155 12.20 19.80 26.33
N ILE A 156 11.80 20.17 25.11
CA ILE A 156 12.57 21.12 24.29
C ILE A 156 12.44 22.55 24.81
N GLU A 157 11.27 22.94 25.33
CA GLU A 157 11.03 24.24 25.95
C GLU A 157 11.90 24.42 27.21
N ARG A 158 12.08 23.37 28.02
CA ARG A 158 12.94 23.37 29.22
C ARG A 158 14.41 23.63 28.92
N ILE A 159 14.90 23.21 27.75
CA ILE A 159 16.28 23.48 27.31
C ILE A 159 16.40 24.76 26.47
N GLY A 160 15.35 25.61 26.49
CA GLY A 160 15.35 26.91 25.84
C GLY A 160 15.11 26.88 24.33
N LEU A 161 14.60 25.77 23.79
CA LEU A 161 14.16 25.69 22.40
C LEU A 161 12.68 26.07 22.25
N SER A 162 12.34 26.75 21.17
CA SER A 162 10.95 27.09 20.83
C SER A 162 10.67 26.89 19.35
N LEU A 163 9.41 26.68 18.98
CA LEU A 163 8.99 26.52 17.57
C LEU A 163 9.14 27.84 16.80
N ASP A 164 9.87 27.79 15.69
CA ASP A 164 9.89 28.85 14.67
C ASP A 164 8.83 28.56 13.60
N ARG A 165 7.64 29.14 13.77
CA ARG A 165 6.54 28.97 12.81
C ARG A 165 6.89 29.50 11.41
N SER A 166 7.77 30.49 11.32
CA SER A 166 8.12 31.12 10.05
C SER A 166 8.95 30.22 9.14
N ALA A 167 9.51 29.14 9.68
CA ALA A 167 10.26 28.12 8.94
C ALA A 167 9.37 27.17 8.10
N PHE A 168 8.05 27.21 8.30
CA PHE A 168 7.13 26.23 7.72
C PHE A 168 6.10 26.89 6.81
N ARG A 169 5.67 26.13 5.80
CA ARG A 169 4.55 26.49 4.93
C ARG A 169 3.60 25.31 4.83
N MET A 170 2.34 25.50 5.25
CA MET A 170 1.29 24.51 4.99
C MET A 170 1.25 24.24 3.48
N SER A 171 1.11 22.98 3.06
CA SER A 171 1.33 22.55 1.67
C SER A 171 0.30 21.51 1.19
N GLY A 172 -0.78 21.33 1.95
CA GLY A 172 -1.92 20.52 1.57
C GLY A 172 -2.51 19.74 2.74
N ARG A 173 -3.73 19.24 2.54
CA ARG A 173 -4.46 18.37 3.46
C ARG A 173 -4.99 17.19 2.66
N TRP A 174 -4.57 15.99 2.99
CA TRP A 174 -4.96 14.77 2.28
C TRP A 174 -5.74 13.85 3.21
N VAL A 175 -6.90 13.39 2.76
CA VAL A 175 -7.78 12.51 3.53
C VAL A 175 -7.71 11.11 2.97
N THR A 176 -7.41 10.14 3.84
CA THR A 176 -7.38 8.73 3.45
C THR A 176 -8.77 8.29 2.95
N PRO A 177 -8.87 7.57 1.82
CA PRO A 177 -10.15 7.16 1.24
C PRO A 177 -11.04 6.30 2.17
N HIS A 178 -12.33 6.24 1.87
CA HIS A 178 -13.36 5.59 2.70
C HIS A 178 -13.22 4.06 2.81
N PHE A 179 -12.66 3.39 1.79
CA PHE A 179 -12.47 1.94 1.78
C PHE A 179 -11.37 1.45 2.74
N SER A 180 -10.52 2.35 3.24
CA SER A 180 -9.44 2.00 4.16
C SER A 180 -9.95 1.84 5.59
N ARG A 181 -9.49 0.79 6.28
CA ARG A 181 -9.81 0.54 7.70
C ARG A 181 -9.21 1.58 8.64
N ALA A 182 -8.00 2.06 8.33
CA ALA A 182 -7.34 3.14 9.05
C ALA A 182 -7.37 4.39 8.18
N ARG A 183 -7.93 5.49 8.70
CA ARG A 183 -8.07 6.73 7.96
C ARG A 183 -7.45 7.89 8.71
N PHE A 184 -6.70 8.68 7.96
CA PHE A 184 -6.02 9.86 8.44
C PHE A 184 -6.46 11.08 7.67
N ASP A 185 -6.56 12.18 8.39
CA ASP A 185 -6.70 13.52 7.85
C ASP A 185 -5.35 14.20 8.06
N THR A 186 -4.52 14.16 7.01
CA THR A 186 -3.10 14.48 7.10
C THR A 186 -2.81 15.88 6.57
N MET A 187 -2.35 16.78 7.43
CA MET A 187 -1.81 18.08 7.01
C MET A 187 -0.33 17.97 6.66
N PHE A 188 0.04 18.51 5.50
CA PHE A 188 1.42 18.53 5.01
C PHE A 188 2.01 19.91 5.19
N PHE A 189 3.25 19.96 5.67
CA PHE A 189 4.04 21.18 5.76
C PHE A 189 5.33 21.01 4.96
N VAL A 190 5.84 22.09 4.38
CA VAL A 190 7.18 22.15 3.79
C VAL A 190 8.08 22.96 4.71
N ALA A 191 9.31 22.47 4.91
CA ALA A 191 10.39 23.24 5.50
C ALA A 191 11.69 23.02 4.72
N GLU A 192 12.52 24.07 4.67
CA GLU A 192 13.82 24.04 4.01
C GLU A 192 14.93 23.95 5.06
N LEU A 193 15.87 23.03 4.86
CA LEU A 193 17.10 22.95 5.62
C LEU A 193 18.26 23.44 4.77
N GLY A 194 19.04 24.39 5.29
CA GLY A 194 20.22 24.89 4.59
C GLY A 194 21.31 23.82 4.40
N GLN A 195 21.35 22.83 5.29
CA GLN A 195 22.22 21.66 5.16
C GLN A 195 21.47 20.40 5.55
N ALA A 196 21.55 19.37 4.71
CA ALA A 196 20.98 18.05 4.98
C ALA A 196 21.67 17.40 6.20
N GLU A 197 20.91 17.23 7.28
CA GLU A 197 21.32 16.45 8.46
C GLU A 197 20.99 14.97 8.21
N ALA A 198 21.96 14.06 8.43
CA ALA A 198 21.72 12.63 8.24
C ALA A 198 20.66 12.11 9.22
N PRO A 199 19.58 11.46 8.74
CA PRO A 199 18.55 10.91 9.62
C PRO A 199 19.11 9.72 10.42
N ASP A 200 18.74 9.64 11.69
CA ASP A 200 19.01 8.49 12.57
C ASP A 200 17.72 7.67 12.68
N VAL A 201 17.56 6.62 11.87
CA VAL A 201 16.34 5.79 11.88
C VAL A 201 16.55 4.56 12.74
N TRP A 202 15.67 4.33 13.71
CA TRP A 202 15.73 3.16 14.60
C TRP A 202 14.76 2.07 14.14
N PRO A 203 15.08 0.78 14.36
CA PRO A 203 14.19 -0.32 14.01
C PRO A 203 12.84 -0.19 14.71
N GLY A 204 11.75 -0.29 13.95
CA GLY A 204 10.40 -0.21 14.49
C GLY A 204 9.41 0.16 13.39
N GLU A 205 8.82 1.35 13.51
CA GLU A 205 7.89 1.89 12.50
C GLU A 205 8.56 2.09 11.13
N LEU A 206 9.81 2.56 11.13
CA LEU A 206 10.62 2.78 9.95
C LEU A 206 11.75 1.74 9.86
N SER A 207 12.20 1.51 8.64
CA SER A 207 13.31 0.60 8.33
C SER A 207 14.53 1.34 7.76
N SER A 208 14.33 2.49 7.12
CA SER A 208 15.41 3.39 6.69
C SER A 208 14.89 4.80 6.44
N GLY A 209 15.80 5.75 6.25
CA GLY A 209 15.53 7.11 5.79
C GLY A 209 16.78 7.72 5.18
N GLU A 210 16.61 8.53 4.15
CA GLU A 210 17.74 9.15 3.43
C GLU A 210 17.30 10.42 2.70
N TRP A 211 18.30 11.24 2.36
CA TRP A 211 18.12 12.38 1.47
C TRP A 211 18.34 11.94 0.03
N ILE A 212 17.30 12.06 -0.80
CA ILE A 212 17.35 11.66 -2.21
C ILE A 212 17.06 12.84 -3.14
N GLU A 213 17.69 12.83 -4.31
CA GLU A 213 17.33 13.74 -5.40
C GLU A 213 15.93 13.37 -5.94
N PRO A 214 15.00 14.33 -6.09
CA PRO A 214 13.64 14.05 -6.54
C PRO A 214 13.57 13.29 -7.89
N ASP A 215 14.36 13.66 -8.89
CA ASP A 215 14.40 12.95 -10.17
C ASP A 215 14.94 11.52 -10.02
N ARG A 216 15.85 11.27 -9.07
CA ARG A 216 16.33 9.93 -8.78
C ARG A 216 15.24 9.08 -8.12
N ALA A 217 14.47 9.65 -7.19
CA ALA A 217 13.32 8.99 -6.57
C ALA A 217 12.27 8.60 -7.61
N LEU A 218 11.94 9.50 -8.53
CA LEU A 218 11.02 9.23 -9.65
C LEU A 218 11.55 8.12 -10.54
N LYS A 219 12.83 8.17 -10.93
CA LYS A 219 13.45 7.12 -11.75
C LYS A 219 13.37 5.74 -11.08
N LEU A 220 13.62 5.65 -9.77
CA LEU A 220 13.48 4.39 -9.03
C LEU A 220 12.03 3.86 -9.05
N TRP A 221 11.04 4.75 -8.98
CA TRP A 221 9.63 4.39 -9.08
C TRP A 221 9.25 3.96 -10.50
N GLU A 222 9.73 4.66 -11.54
CA GLU A 222 9.55 4.29 -12.96
C GLU A 222 10.15 2.91 -13.29
N GLU A 223 11.26 2.56 -12.62
CA GLU A 223 11.94 1.27 -12.69
C GLU A 223 11.30 0.17 -11.81
N ASP A 224 10.16 0.42 -11.17
CA ASP A 224 9.48 -0.50 -10.23
C ASP A 224 10.32 -0.90 -8.99
N ARG A 225 11.38 -0.13 -8.67
CA ARG A 225 12.31 -0.45 -7.56
C ARG A 225 11.85 0.05 -6.20
N VAL A 226 10.99 1.07 -6.18
CA VAL A 226 10.34 1.60 -4.97
C VAL A 226 8.87 1.78 -5.25
N THR A 227 8.05 1.71 -4.20
CA THR A 227 6.63 2.06 -4.28
C THR A 227 6.41 3.40 -3.61
N LEU A 228 5.84 4.32 -4.39
CA LEU A 228 5.36 5.62 -3.94
C LEU A 228 3.88 5.69 -4.25
N ALA A 229 3.07 6.01 -3.25
CA ALA A 229 1.66 6.32 -3.42
C ALA A 229 1.43 7.83 -3.28
N MET A 230 0.22 8.26 -3.63
CA MET A 230 -0.26 9.60 -3.27
C MET A 230 -0.38 9.69 -1.74
N PRO A 231 0.00 10.82 -1.11
CA PRO A 231 0.47 12.08 -1.71
C PRO A 231 1.96 12.17 -2.05
N THR A 232 2.78 11.25 -1.53
CA THR A 232 4.25 11.29 -1.65
C THR A 232 4.72 11.36 -3.10
N LEU A 233 4.14 10.55 -3.99
CA LEU A 233 4.48 10.54 -5.42
C LEU A 233 4.24 11.91 -6.08
N TYR A 234 3.10 12.54 -5.79
CA TYR A 234 2.76 13.86 -6.31
C TYR A 234 3.73 14.92 -5.79
N ALA A 235 4.00 14.91 -4.48
CA ALA A 235 4.93 15.85 -3.88
C ALA A 235 6.33 15.74 -4.49
N ILE A 236 6.87 14.53 -4.65
CA ILE A 236 8.18 14.32 -5.27
C ILE A 236 8.19 14.85 -6.71
N ARG A 237 7.11 14.67 -7.49
CA ARG A 237 6.99 15.24 -8.84
C ARG A 237 7.04 16.77 -8.80
N VAL A 238 6.25 17.41 -7.95
CA VAL A 238 6.22 18.87 -7.84
C VAL A 238 7.58 19.42 -7.40
N ILE A 239 8.23 18.79 -6.41
CA ILE A 239 9.57 19.18 -5.92
C ILE A 239 10.60 19.05 -7.04
N ALA A 240 10.55 17.97 -7.82
CA ALA A 240 11.45 17.74 -8.93
C ALA A 240 11.33 18.81 -10.05
N GLU A 241 10.31 19.67 -10.05
CA GLU A 241 10.20 20.80 -10.99
C GLU A 241 10.92 22.07 -10.50
N GLY A 242 11.34 22.09 -9.23
CA GLY A 242 11.99 23.21 -8.55
C GLY A 242 11.32 23.55 -7.21
N THR A 243 11.86 24.52 -6.48
CA THR A 243 11.34 24.97 -5.17
C THR A 243 10.52 26.27 -5.24
N HIS A 244 10.56 26.97 -6.38
CA HIS A 244 9.76 28.18 -6.57
C HIS A 244 8.27 27.90 -6.34
N ASP A 245 7.66 28.66 -5.44
CA ASP A 245 6.24 28.58 -5.10
C ASP A 245 5.75 27.16 -4.77
N LEU A 246 6.64 26.37 -4.15
CA LEU A 246 6.45 24.92 -3.95
C LEU A 246 5.16 24.61 -3.20
N SER A 247 4.87 25.31 -2.10
CA SER A 247 3.66 25.07 -1.31
C SER A 247 2.38 25.33 -2.09
N ALA A 248 2.34 26.36 -2.95
CA ALA A 248 1.18 26.62 -3.79
C ALA A 248 0.98 25.50 -4.82
N ARG A 249 2.06 25.05 -5.47
CA ARG A 249 2.01 23.93 -6.43
C ARG A 249 1.63 22.60 -5.77
N LEU A 250 2.06 22.34 -4.54
CA LEU A 250 1.66 21.15 -3.79
C LEU A 250 0.16 21.13 -3.46
N ARG A 251 -0.49 22.30 -3.36
CA ARG A 251 -1.94 22.44 -3.14
C ARG A 251 -2.76 22.51 -4.43
N ALA A 252 -2.14 22.45 -5.60
CA ALA A 252 -2.82 22.73 -6.88
C ALA A 252 -3.83 21.65 -7.32
N VAL A 253 -3.91 20.52 -6.60
CA VAL A 253 -4.81 19.40 -6.92
C VAL A 253 -5.94 19.30 -5.90
N PRO A 254 -7.16 18.89 -6.30
CA PRO A 254 -8.29 18.75 -5.39
C PRO A 254 -7.97 17.89 -4.17
N GLU A 255 -7.23 16.79 -4.36
CA GLU A 255 -6.93 15.85 -3.27
C GLU A 255 -6.01 16.44 -2.18
N ALA A 256 -5.21 17.45 -2.53
CA ALA A 256 -4.43 18.22 -1.57
C ALA A 256 -5.27 19.23 -0.78
N ASN A 257 -6.57 19.29 -1.02
CA ASN A 257 -7.54 20.15 -0.36
C ASN A 257 -8.69 19.33 0.25
N ALA A 258 -8.34 18.17 0.84
CA ALA A 258 -9.22 17.24 1.54
C ALA A 258 -10.28 16.53 0.68
N VAL A 259 -10.14 16.56 -0.65
CA VAL A 259 -10.93 15.69 -1.54
C VAL A 259 -10.36 14.26 -1.49
N PRO A 260 -11.14 13.23 -1.12
CA PRO A 260 -10.61 11.87 -1.09
C PRO A 260 -10.22 11.36 -2.48
N SER A 261 -9.09 10.65 -2.57
CA SER A 261 -8.71 9.96 -3.81
C SER A 261 -9.64 8.78 -4.09
N ARG A 262 -10.03 8.61 -5.37
CA ARG A 262 -10.83 7.45 -5.83
C ARG A 262 -10.00 6.35 -6.50
N HIS A 263 -8.68 6.45 -6.43
CA HIS A 263 -7.76 5.43 -6.92
C HIS A 263 -6.44 5.44 -6.15
N VAL A 264 -5.70 4.33 -6.21
CA VAL A 264 -4.38 4.20 -5.61
C VAL A 264 -3.40 3.78 -6.69
N ILE A 265 -2.40 4.62 -6.91
CA ILE A 265 -1.31 4.35 -7.83
C ILE A 265 -0.22 3.63 -7.06
N LEU A 266 0.18 2.46 -7.56
CA LEU A 266 1.21 1.63 -6.91
C LEU A 266 2.52 1.71 -7.69
N HIS A 267 2.42 1.49 -8.99
CA HIS A 267 3.53 1.46 -9.93
C HIS A 267 3.11 2.14 -11.24
N PRO A 268 4.06 2.52 -12.12
CA PRO A 268 3.76 2.92 -13.51
C PRO A 268 2.71 2.03 -14.18
N GLY A 269 1.53 2.57 -14.53
CA GLY A 269 0.48 1.75 -15.16
C GLY A 269 -0.08 0.63 -14.28
N ILE A 270 0.01 0.72 -12.95
CA ILE A 270 -0.69 -0.17 -12.01
C ILE A 270 -1.50 0.70 -11.06
N VAL A 271 -2.81 0.67 -11.25
CA VAL A 271 -3.76 1.50 -10.51
C VAL A 271 -4.86 0.63 -9.94
N MET A 272 -5.08 0.72 -8.63
CA MET A 272 -6.22 0.12 -7.96
C MET A 272 -7.36 1.15 -7.90
N VAL A 273 -8.56 0.76 -8.32
CA VAL A 273 -9.78 1.58 -8.33
C VAL A 273 -10.83 0.88 -7.44
N PRO A 274 -10.99 1.29 -6.17
CA PRO A 274 -12.02 0.78 -5.30
C PRO A 274 -13.39 1.31 -5.73
N LEU A 275 -14.30 0.40 -6.02
CA LEU A 275 -15.66 0.69 -6.47
C LEU A 275 -16.65 0.21 -5.42
N ARG A 276 -17.64 1.03 -5.08
CA ARG A 276 -18.68 0.65 -4.13
C ARG A 276 -19.50 -0.51 -4.69
N THR A 277 -19.64 -1.58 -3.90
CA THR A 277 -20.33 -2.81 -4.30
C THR A 277 -21.24 -3.32 -3.19
N GLU A 278 -22.23 -4.14 -3.57
CA GLU A 278 -23.00 -4.95 -2.64
C GLU A 278 -22.18 -6.19 -2.23
N THR A 279 -21.25 -6.00 -1.30
CA THR A 279 -20.35 -7.05 -0.78
C THR A 279 -20.61 -7.35 0.71
N LEU A 280 -19.92 -8.35 1.26
CA LEU A 280 -20.05 -8.75 2.66
C LEU A 280 -19.34 -7.77 3.60
N ALA A 281 -20.03 -7.35 4.67
CA ALA A 281 -19.43 -6.53 5.72
C ALA A 281 -18.19 -7.23 6.35
N PRO A 282 -17.13 -6.49 6.72
CA PRO A 282 -17.03 -5.02 6.77
C PRO A 282 -16.63 -4.36 5.43
N ALA A 283 -16.47 -5.14 4.36
CA ALA A 283 -16.16 -4.55 3.06
C ALA A 283 -17.35 -3.73 2.55
N THR A 284 -17.03 -2.65 1.85
CA THR A 284 -18.01 -1.74 1.22
C THR A 284 -17.67 -1.48 -0.24
N HIS A 285 -16.50 -1.93 -0.68
CA HIS A 285 -15.96 -1.70 -2.01
C HIS A 285 -15.24 -2.98 -2.48
N THR A 286 -15.30 -3.22 -3.79
CA THR A 286 -14.45 -4.18 -4.49
C THR A 286 -13.36 -3.42 -5.23
N ASN A 287 -12.13 -3.92 -5.19
CA ASN A 287 -11.01 -3.30 -5.87
C ASN A 287 -10.93 -3.78 -7.32
N ALA A 288 -11.27 -2.92 -8.27
CA ALA A 288 -10.86 -3.11 -9.65
C ALA A 288 -9.37 -2.79 -9.78
N ALA A 289 -8.66 -3.47 -10.68
CA ALA A 289 -7.27 -3.13 -11.01
C ALA A 289 -7.13 -2.82 -12.49
N VAL A 290 -6.42 -1.74 -12.81
CA VAL A 290 -6.01 -1.37 -14.18
C VAL A 290 -4.51 -1.59 -14.28
N ILE A 291 -4.10 -2.51 -15.14
CA ILE A 291 -2.70 -2.91 -15.34
C ILE A 291 -2.30 -2.62 -16.79
N GLY A 292 -1.19 -1.90 -16.98
CA GLY A 292 -0.65 -1.47 -18.27
C GLY A 292 -0.74 0.05 -18.49
N ASP A 293 -0.03 0.53 -19.51
CA ASP A 293 -0.14 1.88 -20.06
C ASP A 293 -0.03 1.84 -21.60
N GLY A 294 -0.94 2.52 -22.30
CA GLY A 294 -1.17 2.28 -23.73
C GLY A 294 -2.07 1.05 -23.94
N GLU A 295 -1.58 -0.16 -23.68
CA GLU A 295 -2.42 -1.36 -23.68
C GLU A 295 -2.68 -1.81 -22.23
N VAL A 296 -3.95 -1.99 -21.86
CA VAL A 296 -4.33 -2.27 -20.48
C VAL A 296 -5.23 -3.49 -20.34
N VAL A 297 -5.19 -4.15 -19.18
CA VAL A 297 -6.27 -5.02 -18.70
C VAL A 297 -7.00 -4.37 -17.55
N VAL A 298 -8.30 -4.67 -17.45
CA VAL A 298 -9.13 -4.32 -16.30
C VAL A 298 -9.49 -5.60 -15.57
N ILE A 299 -9.15 -5.70 -14.30
CA ILE A 299 -9.44 -6.86 -13.45
C ILE A 299 -10.60 -6.50 -12.52
N ASP A 300 -11.63 -7.34 -12.48
CA ASP A 300 -12.81 -7.23 -11.60
C ASP A 300 -13.45 -5.82 -11.56
N PRO A 301 -14.17 -5.41 -12.61
CA PRO A 301 -14.82 -4.09 -12.65
C PRO A 301 -15.99 -3.93 -11.66
N GLY A 302 -16.28 -4.96 -10.86
CA GLY A 302 -16.98 -4.86 -9.58
C GLY A 302 -18.48 -4.64 -9.69
N THR A 303 -18.89 -3.43 -10.03
CA THR A 303 -20.29 -2.96 -10.05
C THR A 303 -20.74 -2.56 -11.45
N ALA A 304 -22.05 -2.69 -11.71
CA ALA A 304 -22.70 -2.15 -12.90
C ALA A 304 -23.16 -0.69 -12.72
N ASP A 305 -23.00 -0.11 -11.52
CA ASP A 305 -23.41 1.26 -11.22
C ASP A 305 -22.59 2.27 -12.05
N PRO A 306 -23.23 3.05 -12.95
CA PRO A 306 -22.53 4.01 -13.80
C PRO A 306 -21.80 5.11 -13.00
N SER A 307 -22.29 5.44 -11.80
CA SER A 307 -21.69 6.48 -10.95
C SER A 307 -20.34 6.05 -10.36
N GLU A 308 -20.19 4.77 -10.07
CA GLU A 308 -18.94 4.16 -9.61
C GLU A 308 -18.00 3.88 -10.78
N LEU A 309 -18.52 3.33 -11.89
CA LEU A 309 -17.72 3.03 -13.08
C LEU A 309 -17.09 4.27 -13.71
N LYS A 310 -17.61 5.47 -13.45
CA LYS A 310 -16.99 6.73 -13.90
C LYS A 310 -15.53 6.84 -13.49
N SER A 311 -15.18 6.52 -12.24
CA SER A 311 -13.79 6.61 -11.76
C SER A 311 -12.89 5.54 -12.38
N LEU A 312 -13.42 4.34 -12.65
CA LEU A 312 -12.69 3.32 -13.41
C LEU A 312 -12.43 3.80 -14.85
N TYR A 313 -13.44 4.38 -15.50
CA TYR A 313 -13.31 4.88 -16.85
C TYR A 313 -12.30 6.01 -16.97
N GLU A 314 -12.29 6.95 -16.02
CA GLU A 314 -11.29 8.04 -15.98
C GLU A 314 -9.86 7.49 -15.94
N VAL A 315 -9.60 6.44 -15.15
CA VAL A 315 -8.29 5.79 -15.08
C VAL A 315 -7.94 5.07 -16.39
N VAL A 316 -8.88 4.32 -16.96
CA VAL A 316 -8.67 3.56 -18.21
C VAL A 316 -8.48 4.50 -19.41
N ASP A 317 -9.31 5.53 -19.54
CA ASP A 317 -9.24 6.53 -20.61
C ASP A 317 -7.88 7.25 -20.56
N ALA A 318 -7.39 7.60 -19.37
CA ALA A 318 -6.08 8.24 -19.23
C ALA A 318 -4.93 7.30 -19.55
N ALA A 319 -5.01 6.03 -19.13
CA ALA A 319 -4.00 5.03 -19.46
C ALA A 319 -3.95 4.73 -20.97
N THR A 320 -5.05 4.94 -21.70
CA THR A 320 -5.19 4.66 -23.13
C THR A 320 -5.21 5.91 -24.02
N ALA A 321 -5.06 7.12 -23.45
CA ALA A 321 -5.22 8.40 -24.16
C ALA A 321 -4.31 8.56 -25.39
N GLY A 322 -3.18 7.85 -25.46
CA GLY A 322 -2.24 7.83 -26.58
C GLY A 322 -2.66 6.99 -27.79
N GLY A 323 -3.96 6.68 -27.96
CA GLY A 323 -4.45 5.74 -28.97
C GLY A 323 -4.31 4.27 -28.55
N GLY A 324 -4.26 4.05 -27.24
CA GLY A 324 -4.22 2.75 -26.60
C GLY A 324 -5.54 1.98 -26.65
N LYS A 325 -5.58 0.80 -26.04
CA LYS A 325 -6.79 -0.04 -25.98
C LYS A 325 -6.85 -0.86 -24.68
N VAL A 326 -8.05 -1.33 -24.37
CA VAL A 326 -8.27 -2.35 -23.34
C VAL A 326 -8.13 -3.72 -24.00
N ALA A 327 -7.06 -4.45 -23.67
CA ALA A 327 -6.77 -5.77 -24.23
C ALA A 327 -7.79 -6.82 -23.81
N ALA A 328 -8.18 -6.81 -22.52
CA ALA A 328 -9.21 -7.68 -21.98
C ALA A 328 -9.74 -7.16 -20.63
N VAL A 329 -10.96 -7.57 -20.31
CA VAL A 329 -11.47 -7.59 -18.93
C VAL A 329 -11.18 -8.98 -18.36
N LEU A 330 -10.48 -9.05 -17.23
CA LEU A 330 -10.14 -10.31 -16.57
C LEU A 330 -10.99 -10.46 -15.31
N LEU A 331 -11.60 -11.62 -15.12
CA LEU A 331 -12.45 -11.91 -13.96
C LEU A 331 -11.76 -12.91 -13.03
N THR A 332 -11.65 -12.57 -11.75
CA THR A 332 -11.08 -13.47 -10.75
C THR A 332 -12.02 -14.63 -10.49
N HIS A 333 -13.32 -14.38 -10.27
CA HIS A 333 -14.29 -15.43 -9.96
C HIS A 333 -15.72 -14.95 -10.19
N ARG A 334 -16.70 -15.85 -9.98
CA ARG A 334 -18.12 -15.66 -10.35
C ARG A 334 -18.99 -14.88 -9.35
N HIS A 335 -18.43 -14.28 -8.29
CA HIS A 335 -19.27 -13.51 -7.36
C HIS A 335 -19.71 -12.17 -7.95
N LYS A 336 -20.92 -11.75 -7.58
CA LYS A 336 -21.64 -10.63 -8.20
C LYS A 336 -20.83 -9.34 -8.13
N ASP A 337 -20.25 -9.06 -6.98
CA ASP A 337 -19.47 -7.87 -6.67
C ASP A 337 -18.09 -7.81 -7.35
N HIS A 338 -17.73 -8.80 -8.17
CA HIS A 338 -16.54 -8.80 -9.03
C HIS A 338 -16.93 -8.70 -10.52
N VAL A 339 -17.96 -9.44 -10.93
CA VAL A 339 -18.30 -9.60 -12.36
C VAL A 339 -19.31 -8.57 -12.89
N SER A 340 -20.07 -7.88 -12.03
CA SER A 340 -21.23 -7.09 -12.48
C SER A 340 -20.87 -5.96 -13.45
N GLY A 341 -19.66 -5.39 -13.35
CA GLY A 341 -19.20 -4.33 -14.25
C GLY A 341 -18.70 -4.81 -15.62
N ALA A 342 -18.57 -6.13 -15.85
CA ALA A 342 -17.86 -6.67 -17.00
C ALA A 342 -18.49 -6.28 -18.34
N ASP A 343 -19.80 -6.42 -18.48
CA ASP A 343 -20.52 -6.07 -19.71
C ASP A 343 -20.50 -4.56 -19.99
N ALA A 344 -20.52 -3.73 -18.95
CA ALA A 344 -20.43 -2.28 -19.10
C ALA A 344 -19.05 -1.86 -19.62
N VAL A 345 -17.96 -2.46 -19.10
CA VAL A 345 -16.60 -2.23 -19.58
C VAL A 345 -16.42 -2.77 -21.01
N ARG A 346 -16.92 -3.98 -21.31
CA ARG A 346 -16.96 -4.55 -22.67
C ARG A 346 -17.66 -3.60 -23.64
N GLY A 347 -18.87 -3.15 -23.30
CA GLY A 347 -19.67 -2.28 -24.16
C GLY A 347 -19.01 -0.93 -24.43
N ARG A 348 -18.32 -0.36 -23.43
CA ARG A 348 -17.61 0.92 -23.59
C ARG A 348 -16.36 0.81 -24.46
N TYR A 349 -15.53 -0.21 -24.25
CA TYR A 349 -14.19 -0.29 -24.85
C TYR A 349 -14.07 -1.32 -25.98
N GLY A 350 -15.12 -2.10 -26.26
CA GLY A 350 -15.03 -3.23 -27.18
C GLY A 350 -14.09 -4.35 -26.71
N ALA A 351 -13.83 -4.41 -25.40
CA ALA A 351 -12.85 -5.33 -24.82
C ALA A 351 -13.44 -6.73 -24.61
N PRO A 352 -12.72 -7.81 -24.96
CA PRO A 352 -13.16 -9.17 -24.67
C PRO A 352 -13.09 -9.46 -23.16
N VAL A 353 -14.00 -10.29 -22.65
CA VAL A 353 -14.02 -10.71 -21.23
C VAL A 353 -13.48 -12.12 -21.11
N TRP A 354 -12.46 -12.29 -20.27
CA TRP A 354 -11.77 -13.54 -20.03
C TRP A 354 -11.88 -13.94 -18.55
N GLY A 355 -12.00 -15.23 -18.28
CA GLY A 355 -12.13 -15.75 -16.91
C GLY A 355 -12.16 -17.26 -16.88
N HIS A 356 -12.24 -17.84 -15.68
CA HIS A 356 -12.37 -19.28 -15.52
C HIS A 356 -13.68 -19.79 -16.16
N PRO A 357 -13.74 -21.00 -16.77
CA PRO A 357 -14.95 -21.51 -17.43
C PRO A 357 -16.23 -21.44 -16.59
N LEU A 358 -16.11 -21.70 -15.28
CA LEU A 358 -17.23 -21.63 -14.32
C LEU A 358 -17.80 -20.21 -14.10
N VAL A 359 -17.18 -19.16 -14.64
CA VAL A 359 -17.72 -17.77 -14.61
C VAL A 359 -18.75 -17.54 -15.71
N SER A 360 -18.77 -18.39 -16.76
CA SER A 360 -19.67 -18.27 -17.92
C SER A 360 -21.16 -18.31 -17.57
N ASP A 361 -21.51 -18.81 -16.39
CA ASP A 361 -22.89 -18.81 -15.88
C ASP A 361 -23.36 -17.45 -15.35
N ARG A 362 -22.44 -16.49 -15.20
CA ARG A 362 -22.74 -15.11 -14.80
C ARG A 362 -22.58 -14.13 -15.95
N VAL A 363 -21.49 -14.25 -16.71
CA VAL A 363 -21.13 -13.33 -17.79
C VAL A 363 -20.58 -14.15 -18.95
N PRO A 364 -21.04 -13.93 -20.21
CA PRO A 364 -20.48 -14.60 -21.37
C PRO A 364 -18.98 -14.36 -21.48
N LEU A 365 -18.18 -15.40 -21.73
CA LEU A 365 -16.73 -15.29 -21.88
C LEU A 365 -16.33 -15.34 -23.35
N ASP A 366 -15.46 -14.42 -23.76
CA ASP A 366 -14.83 -14.44 -25.09
C ASP A 366 -13.63 -15.41 -25.12
N ARG A 367 -13.04 -15.69 -23.95
CA ARG A 367 -11.98 -16.68 -23.76
C ARG A 367 -12.03 -17.25 -22.36
N GLU A 368 -11.90 -18.56 -22.25
CA GLU A 368 -11.69 -19.24 -20.99
C GLU A 368 -10.20 -19.23 -20.61
N LEU A 369 -9.90 -18.92 -19.35
CA LEU A 369 -8.55 -18.91 -18.80
C LEU A 369 -8.31 -20.13 -17.91
N LYS A 370 -7.09 -20.67 -18.01
CA LYS A 370 -6.56 -21.73 -17.13
C LYS A 370 -5.26 -21.30 -16.46
N GLU A 371 -4.78 -22.11 -15.52
CA GLU A 371 -3.46 -21.95 -14.92
C GLU A 371 -2.38 -21.72 -15.99
N GLY A 372 -1.60 -20.67 -15.82
CA GLY A 372 -0.45 -20.36 -16.68
C GLY A 372 -0.78 -19.58 -17.95
N ASP A 373 -2.06 -19.34 -18.26
CA ASP A 373 -2.42 -18.44 -19.35
C ASP A 373 -1.92 -17.03 -19.06
N MET A 374 -1.56 -16.30 -20.11
CA MET A 374 -0.87 -15.02 -19.97
C MET A 374 -1.41 -13.96 -20.93
N VAL A 375 -1.44 -12.73 -20.46
CA VAL A 375 -1.70 -11.53 -21.25
C VAL A 375 -0.40 -10.71 -21.32
N GLU A 376 0.06 -10.44 -22.54
CA GLU A 376 1.18 -9.53 -22.78
C GLU A 376 0.61 -8.16 -23.16
N LEU A 377 1.08 -7.13 -22.46
CA LEU A 377 0.66 -5.75 -22.67
C LEU A 377 1.82 -4.96 -23.25
N THR A 378 1.58 -4.34 -24.39
CA THR A 378 2.51 -3.42 -25.03
C THR A 378 2.32 -2.01 -24.49
N GLY A 379 3.36 -1.19 -24.55
CA GLY A 379 3.30 0.16 -23.98
C GLY A 379 4.68 0.71 -23.65
N PRO A 380 4.75 1.94 -23.11
CA PRO A 380 5.97 2.49 -22.53
C PRO A 380 6.56 1.57 -21.45
N HIS A 381 5.70 0.87 -20.70
CA HIS A 381 6.10 -0.13 -19.72
C HIS A 381 5.47 -1.48 -20.06
N PRO A 382 6.14 -2.33 -20.88
CA PRO A 382 5.61 -3.65 -21.21
C PRO A 382 5.39 -4.51 -19.97
N ARG A 383 4.27 -5.23 -19.93
CA ARG A 383 3.87 -6.07 -18.78
C ARG A 383 3.41 -7.45 -19.23
N ARG A 384 3.58 -8.42 -18.35
CA ARG A 384 3.07 -9.80 -18.50
C ARG A 384 2.19 -10.11 -17.29
N VAL A 385 0.92 -10.43 -17.53
CA VAL A 385 -0.06 -10.73 -16.50
C VAL A 385 -0.44 -12.21 -16.61
N LEU A 386 -0.05 -12.99 -15.60
CA LEU A 386 -0.23 -14.44 -15.52
C LEU A 386 -1.51 -14.78 -14.75
N ALA A 387 -2.34 -15.66 -15.30
CA ALA A 387 -3.50 -16.23 -14.62
C ALA A 387 -3.10 -17.45 -13.78
N LEU A 388 -3.54 -17.45 -12.52
CA LEU A 388 -3.24 -18.50 -11.53
C LEU A 388 -4.55 -19.06 -10.97
N HIS A 389 -4.88 -20.31 -11.30
CA HIS A 389 -6.06 -20.99 -10.77
C HIS A 389 -5.89 -21.32 -9.30
N THR A 390 -6.57 -20.54 -8.46
CA THR A 390 -6.41 -20.52 -7.01
C THR A 390 -7.74 -20.86 -6.33
N PRO A 391 -8.25 -22.10 -6.51
CA PRO A 391 -9.51 -22.50 -5.90
C PRO A 391 -9.42 -22.43 -4.38
N GLY A 392 -10.59 -22.33 -3.74
CA GLY A 392 -10.69 -22.33 -2.29
C GLY A 392 -11.79 -21.43 -1.78
N HIS A 393 -11.79 -20.16 -2.15
CA HIS A 393 -12.95 -19.28 -1.90
C HIS A 393 -14.10 -19.61 -2.86
N SER A 394 -13.77 -19.78 -4.14
CA SER A 394 -14.65 -20.31 -5.18
C SER A 394 -13.85 -21.29 -6.03
N ARG A 395 -14.47 -22.35 -6.55
CA ARG A 395 -13.88 -23.26 -7.55
C ARG A 395 -13.42 -22.53 -8.81
N SER A 396 -14.08 -21.41 -9.12
CA SER A 396 -13.79 -20.58 -10.29
C SER A 396 -12.63 -19.61 -10.11
N HIS A 397 -12.01 -19.56 -8.92
CA HIS A 397 -11.14 -18.46 -8.55
C HIS A 397 -9.79 -18.46 -9.28
N LEU A 398 -9.47 -17.34 -9.91
CA LEU A 398 -8.19 -16.98 -10.50
C LEU A 398 -7.60 -15.79 -9.73
N ALA A 399 -6.29 -15.85 -9.47
CA ALA A 399 -5.50 -14.68 -9.12
C ALA A 399 -4.68 -14.26 -10.35
N PHE A 400 -4.32 -12.99 -10.44
CA PHE A 400 -3.51 -12.47 -11.55
C PHE A 400 -2.20 -11.91 -11.04
N PHE A 401 -1.08 -12.38 -11.58
CA PHE A 401 0.26 -11.98 -11.18
C PHE A 401 0.94 -11.21 -12.30
N GLU A 402 1.28 -9.95 -12.04
CA GLU A 402 2.03 -9.09 -12.95
C GLU A 402 3.53 -9.21 -12.66
N GLU A 403 4.31 -9.65 -13.65
CA GLU A 403 5.69 -10.10 -13.42
C GLU A 403 6.70 -8.96 -13.20
N ARG A 404 6.54 -7.79 -13.83
CA ARG A 404 7.55 -6.72 -13.83
C ARG A 404 7.67 -6.09 -12.44
N SER A 405 6.54 -5.67 -11.88
CA SER A 405 6.44 -5.08 -10.54
C SER A 405 6.26 -6.14 -9.45
N ARG A 406 5.94 -7.38 -9.82
CA ARG A 406 5.59 -8.50 -8.93
C ARG A 406 4.32 -8.21 -8.12
N THR A 407 3.34 -7.58 -8.77
CA THR A 407 2.04 -7.25 -8.19
C THR A 407 1.08 -8.43 -8.33
N LEU A 408 0.52 -8.89 -7.21
CA LEU A 408 -0.50 -9.92 -7.16
C LEU A 408 -1.89 -9.29 -6.97
N CYS A 409 -2.75 -9.38 -7.98
CA CYS A 409 -4.18 -9.14 -7.83
C CYS A 409 -4.83 -10.43 -7.32
N ALA A 410 -5.08 -10.48 -6.01
CA ALA A 410 -5.40 -11.71 -5.31
C ALA A 410 -6.89 -12.09 -5.34
N GLY A 411 -7.77 -11.18 -5.81
CA GLY A 411 -9.22 -11.35 -5.69
C GLY A 411 -9.61 -11.69 -4.24
N ASP A 412 -10.60 -12.54 -4.10
CA ASP A 412 -11.08 -13.00 -2.80
C ASP A 412 -10.31 -14.23 -2.28
N LEU A 413 -9.11 -14.49 -2.78
CA LEU A 413 -8.18 -15.33 -2.04
C LEU A 413 -7.65 -14.60 -0.79
N VAL A 414 -7.53 -13.26 -0.87
CA VAL A 414 -6.99 -12.40 0.18
C VAL A 414 -7.80 -11.11 0.31
N SER A 415 -8.25 -10.82 1.53
CA SER A 415 -8.76 -9.51 1.95
C SER A 415 -7.81 -8.89 2.97
N THR A 416 -7.65 -7.57 2.95
CA THR A 416 -6.91 -6.83 3.99
C THR A 416 -7.82 -6.24 5.07
N LEU A 417 -9.13 -6.46 4.98
CA LEU A 417 -10.10 -6.06 6.00
C LEU A 417 -10.39 -7.17 7.03
N GLY A 418 -10.03 -8.41 6.71
CA GLY A 418 -10.24 -9.58 7.56
C GLY A 418 -10.01 -10.87 6.80
N THR A 419 -10.46 -11.99 7.37
CA THR A 419 -10.38 -13.29 6.70
C THR A 419 -11.51 -13.48 5.71
N VAL A 420 -11.20 -14.04 4.55
CA VAL A 420 -12.19 -14.39 3.53
C VAL A 420 -13.08 -15.54 4.02
N VAL A 421 -14.36 -15.53 3.66
CA VAL A 421 -15.26 -16.67 3.86
C VAL A 421 -14.89 -17.81 2.92
N VAL A 422 -14.90 -19.04 3.42
CA VAL A 422 -14.79 -20.24 2.59
C VAL A 422 -16.08 -21.01 2.77
N ASP A 423 -16.94 -21.04 1.74
CA ASP A 423 -18.31 -21.56 1.83
C ASP A 423 -18.55 -22.74 0.88
N PRO A 424 -18.60 -23.99 1.39
CA PRO A 424 -18.88 -25.17 0.58
C PRO A 424 -20.28 -25.14 -0.07
N PRO A 425 -20.53 -25.86 -1.18
CA PRO A 425 -19.57 -26.65 -1.95
C PRO A 425 -18.79 -25.81 -2.97
N ASP A 426 -19.00 -24.48 -3.04
CA ASP A 426 -18.24 -23.64 -3.98
C ASP A 426 -16.85 -23.28 -3.42
N GLY A 427 -16.72 -23.17 -2.11
CA GLY A 427 -15.45 -23.06 -1.40
C GLY A 427 -14.98 -24.39 -0.82
N ASN A 428 -13.67 -24.53 -0.63
CA ASN A 428 -13.03 -25.68 -0.01
C ASN A 428 -11.78 -25.23 0.77
N MET A 429 -11.68 -25.60 2.06
CA MET A 429 -10.58 -25.13 2.92
C MET A 429 -9.22 -25.73 2.55
N GLY A 430 -9.21 -26.98 2.06
CA GLY A 430 -8.00 -27.65 1.60
C GLY A 430 -7.41 -26.95 0.37
N ASP A 431 -8.26 -26.67 -0.62
CA ASP A 431 -7.88 -25.90 -1.81
C ASP A 431 -7.43 -24.49 -1.43
N TYR A 432 -8.17 -23.80 -0.57
CA TYR A 432 -7.83 -22.45 -0.12
C TYR A 432 -6.42 -22.38 0.48
N MET A 433 -6.10 -23.29 1.41
CA MET A 433 -4.77 -23.31 2.04
C MET A 433 -3.66 -23.73 1.07
N ARG A 434 -3.92 -24.67 0.14
CA ARG A 434 -2.97 -25.02 -0.94
C ARG A 434 -2.70 -23.83 -1.87
N SER A 435 -3.75 -23.10 -2.25
CA SER A 435 -3.66 -21.90 -3.08
C SER A 435 -2.85 -20.81 -2.39
N LEU A 436 -3.10 -20.54 -1.10
CA LEU A 436 -2.30 -19.58 -0.31
C LEU A 436 -0.82 -19.96 -0.22
N GLU A 437 -0.51 -21.24 0.05
CA GLU A 437 0.89 -21.69 0.08
C GLU A 437 1.56 -21.55 -1.29
N ARG A 438 0.85 -21.84 -2.38
CA ARG A 438 1.37 -21.71 -3.75
C ARG A 438 1.66 -20.25 -4.10
N ILE A 439 0.73 -19.33 -3.86
CA ILE A 439 0.95 -17.91 -4.16
C ILE A 439 2.03 -17.28 -3.28
N LYS A 440 2.24 -17.77 -2.05
CA LYS A 440 3.33 -17.34 -1.18
C LYS A 440 4.71 -17.64 -1.78
N GLN A 441 4.85 -18.70 -2.59
CA GLN A 441 6.11 -19.01 -3.29
C GLN A 441 6.40 -18.04 -4.44
N LEU A 442 5.40 -17.29 -4.92
CA LEU A 442 5.61 -16.31 -5.98
C LEU A 442 6.46 -15.14 -5.52
N LYS A 443 6.60 -14.90 -4.20
CA LYS A 443 7.34 -13.76 -3.63
C LYS A 443 6.88 -12.42 -4.24
N ALA A 444 5.57 -12.24 -4.33
CA ALA A 444 4.97 -10.98 -4.74
C ALA A 444 5.37 -9.87 -3.76
N THR A 445 5.64 -8.68 -4.28
CA THR A 445 6.11 -7.52 -3.50
C THR A 445 4.97 -6.55 -3.20
N VAL A 446 3.87 -6.65 -3.95
CA VAL A 446 2.65 -5.86 -3.81
C VAL A 446 1.46 -6.79 -3.96
N LEU A 447 0.43 -6.58 -3.14
CA LEU A 447 -0.84 -7.30 -3.20
C LEU A 447 -1.99 -6.29 -3.31
N ILE A 448 -2.82 -6.48 -4.34
CA ILE A 448 -4.13 -5.85 -4.50
C ILE A 448 -5.16 -6.91 -4.07
N PRO A 449 -5.81 -6.76 -2.90
CA PRO A 449 -6.84 -7.70 -2.47
C PRO A 449 -8.15 -7.45 -3.23
N GLY A 450 -9.09 -8.40 -3.20
CA GLY A 450 -10.46 -8.15 -3.66
C GLY A 450 -11.14 -7.01 -2.88
N HIS A 451 -10.83 -6.93 -1.57
CA HIS A 451 -11.36 -5.91 -0.67
C HIS A 451 -10.31 -5.36 0.31
N GLY A 452 -10.31 -4.04 0.48
CA GLY A 452 -9.44 -3.31 1.43
C GLY A 452 -8.22 -2.65 0.78
N PRO A 453 -7.36 -1.99 1.57
CA PRO A 453 -6.16 -1.35 1.05
C PRO A 453 -5.13 -2.33 0.47
N PRO A 454 -4.30 -1.90 -0.51
CA PRO A 454 -3.20 -2.71 -1.01
C PRO A 454 -2.09 -2.84 0.05
N SER A 455 -1.24 -3.86 -0.10
CA SER A 455 -0.18 -4.17 0.88
C SER A 455 1.13 -4.54 0.21
N ARG A 456 2.28 -4.14 0.80
CA ARG A 456 3.61 -4.66 0.42
C ARG A 456 4.16 -5.71 1.38
N GLY A 457 3.59 -5.85 2.57
CA GLY A 457 3.89 -6.92 3.52
C GLY A 457 3.25 -8.26 3.11
N VAL A 458 3.39 -8.66 1.84
CA VAL A 458 2.67 -9.79 1.24
C VAL A 458 3.03 -11.10 1.95
N ASP A 459 4.31 -11.38 2.14
CA ASP A 459 4.78 -12.59 2.81
C ASP A 459 4.24 -12.70 4.25
N HIS A 460 4.24 -11.59 5.00
CA HIS A 460 3.69 -11.52 6.35
C HIS A 460 2.17 -11.73 6.35
N LEU A 461 1.45 -11.07 5.44
CA LEU A 461 0.00 -11.20 5.30
C LEU A 461 -0.42 -12.64 4.99
N LEU A 462 0.21 -13.27 4.01
CA LEU A 462 -0.09 -14.65 3.62
C LEU A 462 0.26 -15.63 4.74
N ALA A 463 1.40 -15.44 5.43
CA ALA A 463 1.77 -16.25 6.57
C ALA A 463 0.76 -16.13 7.72
N ALA A 464 0.32 -14.91 8.05
CA ALA A 464 -0.69 -14.68 9.09
C ALA A 464 -2.04 -15.32 8.75
N LEU A 465 -2.47 -15.26 7.48
CA LEU A 465 -3.71 -15.92 7.04
C LEU A 465 -3.63 -17.45 7.17
N LEU A 466 -2.53 -18.05 6.72
CA LEU A 466 -2.31 -19.49 6.85
C LEU A 466 -2.27 -19.94 8.31
N GLU A 467 -1.56 -19.20 9.15
CA GLU A 467 -1.46 -19.48 10.58
C GLU A 467 -2.83 -19.37 11.25
N HIS A 468 -3.61 -18.35 10.91
CA HIS A 468 -4.96 -18.19 11.44
C HIS A 468 -5.87 -19.38 11.10
N ARG A 469 -5.77 -19.96 9.90
CA ARG A 469 -6.53 -21.18 9.53
C ARG A 469 -6.06 -22.41 10.31
N ARG A 470 -4.75 -22.61 10.47
CA ARG A 470 -4.17 -23.70 11.27
C ARG A 470 -4.56 -23.61 12.75
N MET A 471 -4.55 -22.39 13.29
CA MET A 471 -5.02 -22.10 14.65
C MET A 471 -6.49 -22.48 14.82
N ARG A 472 -7.33 -22.19 13.81
CA ARG A 472 -8.75 -22.55 13.82
C ARG A 472 -8.95 -24.08 13.84
N GLU A 473 -8.22 -24.82 13.01
CA GLU A 473 -8.25 -26.30 13.00
C GLU A 473 -7.73 -26.89 14.31
N SER A 474 -6.65 -26.33 14.86
CA SER A 474 -6.08 -26.77 16.14
C SER A 474 -7.09 -26.60 17.29
N ARG A 475 -7.87 -25.52 17.27
CA ARG A 475 -8.95 -25.32 18.24
C ARG A 475 -10.07 -26.33 18.07
N ILE A 476 -10.52 -26.59 16.84
CA ILE A 476 -11.53 -27.62 16.57
C ILE A 476 -11.12 -28.95 17.20
N LEU A 477 -9.90 -29.41 16.92
CA LEU A 477 -9.41 -30.69 17.42
C LEU A 477 -9.30 -30.71 18.94
N LYS A 478 -8.76 -29.64 19.54
CA LYS A 478 -8.65 -29.50 20.99
C LYS A 478 -10.02 -29.53 21.67
N SER A 479 -11.04 -28.90 21.08
CA SER A 479 -12.41 -28.93 21.61
C SER A 479 -12.98 -30.35 21.64
N LEU A 480 -12.61 -31.20 20.67
CA LEU A 480 -13.09 -32.59 20.56
C LEU A 480 -12.34 -33.58 21.48
N GLU A 481 -11.22 -33.18 22.11
CA GLU A 481 -10.49 -34.02 23.08
C GLU A 481 -11.35 -34.35 24.32
N ALA A 482 -12.27 -33.46 24.71
CA ALA A 482 -13.19 -33.67 25.82
C ALA A 482 -14.36 -34.62 25.48
N GLY A 483 -14.50 -35.00 24.20
CA GLY A 483 -15.54 -35.87 23.68
C GLY A 483 -16.31 -35.28 22.51
N PRO A 484 -17.28 -36.03 21.95
CA PRO A 484 -18.06 -35.60 20.81
C PRO A 484 -18.87 -34.32 21.09
N MET A 485 -18.92 -33.40 20.13
CA MET A 485 -19.67 -32.14 20.21
C MET A 485 -20.67 -32.00 19.05
N THR A 486 -21.71 -31.20 19.24
CA THR A 486 -22.54 -30.73 18.12
C THR A 486 -21.80 -29.61 17.38
N GLU A 487 -22.15 -29.37 16.11
CA GLU A 487 -21.52 -28.32 15.32
C GLU A 487 -21.81 -26.92 15.87
N GLU A 488 -22.98 -26.73 16.50
CA GLU A 488 -23.34 -25.46 17.15
C GLU A 488 -22.41 -25.14 18.31
N LEU A 489 -22.19 -26.10 19.21
CA LEU A 489 -21.29 -25.93 20.37
C LEU A 489 -19.85 -25.75 19.90
N LEU A 490 -19.44 -26.52 18.89
CA LEU A 490 -18.10 -26.41 18.31
C LEU A 490 -17.89 -25.03 17.67
N ARG A 491 -18.87 -24.48 16.96
CA ARG A 491 -18.84 -23.13 16.41
C ARG A 491 -18.67 -22.08 17.51
N GLU A 492 -19.45 -22.18 18.58
CA GLU A 492 -19.39 -21.23 19.70
C GLU A 492 -18.02 -21.23 20.39
N GLU A 493 -17.43 -22.41 20.59
CA GLU A 493 -16.08 -22.55 21.15
C GLU A 493 -15.01 -21.99 20.20
N VAL A 494 -15.06 -22.40 18.94
CA VAL A 494 -14.03 -22.11 17.95
C VAL A 494 -14.02 -20.63 17.54
N TYR A 495 -15.19 -19.98 17.51
CA TYR A 495 -15.34 -18.56 17.13
C TYR A 495 -15.49 -17.60 18.32
N ARG A 496 -15.25 -18.05 19.56
CA ARG A 496 -15.32 -17.20 20.76
C ARG A 496 -14.45 -15.95 20.66
N ASP A 497 -13.30 -16.03 19.99
CA ASP A 497 -12.37 -14.91 19.80
C ASP A 497 -12.74 -13.96 18.65
N THR A 498 -13.84 -14.24 17.94
CA THR A 498 -14.29 -13.46 16.79
C THR A 498 -15.77 -13.05 16.96
N PRO A 499 -16.13 -12.33 18.04
CA PRO A 499 -17.53 -12.06 18.40
C PRO A 499 -18.31 -11.21 17.38
N GLY A 500 -17.62 -10.49 16.49
CA GLY A 500 -18.23 -9.70 15.41
C GLY A 500 -18.50 -10.47 14.11
N ALA A 501 -18.10 -11.74 14.00
CA ALA A 501 -18.36 -12.53 12.80
C ALA A 501 -19.85 -12.91 12.70
N PRO A 502 -20.51 -12.71 11.54
CA PRO A 502 -21.88 -13.15 11.35
C PRO A 502 -22.00 -14.67 11.61
N PRO A 503 -22.88 -15.12 12.52
CA PRO A 503 -22.95 -16.53 12.91
C PRO A 503 -23.15 -17.49 11.74
N ALA A 504 -23.94 -17.10 10.75
CA ALA A 504 -24.16 -17.88 9.54
C ALA A 504 -22.87 -18.09 8.73
N LEU A 505 -22.09 -17.04 8.49
CA LEU A 505 -20.82 -17.13 7.75
C LEU A 505 -19.75 -17.91 8.52
N ALA A 506 -19.72 -17.75 9.85
CA ALA A 506 -18.86 -18.55 10.71
C ALA A 506 -19.21 -20.05 10.64
N ALA A 507 -20.50 -20.40 10.58
CA ALA A 507 -20.94 -21.79 10.39
C ALA A 507 -20.50 -22.34 9.03
N ARG A 508 -20.62 -21.57 7.94
CA ARG A 508 -20.14 -22.00 6.61
C ARG A 508 -18.62 -22.22 6.56
N THR A 509 -17.85 -21.34 7.21
CA THR A 509 -16.40 -21.50 7.29
C THR A 509 -15.99 -22.65 8.23
N LEU A 510 -16.75 -22.90 9.30
CA LEU A 510 -16.57 -24.09 10.13
C LEU A 510 -16.79 -25.36 9.31
N GLU A 511 -17.87 -25.41 8.52
CA GLU A 511 -18.17 -26.54 7.63
C GLU A 511 -16.99 -26.88 6.74
N ALA A 512 -16.38 -25.88 6.09
CA ALA A 512 -15.21 -26.09 5.23
C ALA A 512 -14.00 -26.68 5.98
N HIS A 513 -13.78 -26.28 7.25
CA HIS A 513 -12.74 -26.88 8.08
C HIS A 513 -13.08 -28.33 8.46
N LEU A 514 -14.34 -28.61 8.77
CA LEU A 514 -14.79 -29.96 9.14
C LEU A 514 -14.69 -30.92 7.95
N GLU A 515 -15.15 -30.53 6.75
CA GLU A 515 -14.99 -31.31 5.52
C GLU A 515 -13.52 -31.71 5.31
N ARG A 516 -12.61 -30.74 5.38
CA ARG A 516 -11.19 -30.99 5.25
C ARG A 516 -10.64 -31.94 6.32
N LEU A 517 -11.00 -31.74 7.60
CA LEU A 517 -10.50 -32.59 8.69
C LEU A 517 -11.06 -34.02 8.58
N VAL A 518 -12.25 -34.21 8.02
CA VAL A 518 -12.80 -35.53 7.67
C VAL A 518 -12.00 -36.16 6.53
N GLU A 519 -11.73 -35.41 5.45
CA GLU A 519 -10.90 -35.86 4.32
C GLU A 519 -9.48 -36.27 4.77
N GLU A 520 -8.90 -35.54 5.72
CA GLU A 520 -7.60 -35.85 6.34
C GLU A 520 -7.67 -37.03 7.33
N GLY A 521 -8.86 -37.57 7.63
CA GLY A 521 -9.05 -38.66 8.57
C GLY A 521 -8.75 -38.28 10.03
N ARG A 522 -8.84 -37.00 10.38
CA ARG A 522 -8.55 -36.49 11.74
C ARG A 522 -9.78 -36.41 12.63
N ILE A 523 -10.95 -36.27 12.01
CA ILE A 523 -12.25 -36.31 12.67
C ILE A 523 -13.20 -37.23 11.89
N ARG A 524 -14.30 -37.61 12.53
CA ARG A 524 -15.44 -38.28 11.90
C ARG A 524 -16.75 -37.60 12.29
N ARG A 525 -17.75 -37.75 11.43
CA ARG A 525 -19.10 -37.24 11.63
C ARG A 525 -20.07 -38.39 11.86
N GLU A 526 -20.85 -38.29 12.92
CA GLU A 526 -22.04 -39.09 13.18
C GLU A 526 -23.27 -38.17 13.16
N PRO A 527 -24.50 -38.69 13.05
CA PRO A 527 -25.70 -37.85 13.06
C PRO A 527 -25.73 -36.87 14.25
N GLY A 528 -25.59 -35.58 13.96
CA GLY A 528 -25.59 -34.49 14.94
C GLY A 528 -24.34 -34.37 15.81
N ARG A 529 -23.25 -35.10 15.53
CA ARG A 529 -22.02 -35.07 16.34
C ARG A 529 -20.75 -35.13 15.50
N VAL A 530 -19.76 -34.37 15.94
CA VAL A 530 -18.38 -34.40 15.44
C VAL A 530 -17.50 -34.98 16.55
N MET A 531 -16.52 -35.82 16.20
CA MET A 531 -15.55 -36.38 17.13
C MET A 531 -14.21 -36.68 16.46
N LEU A 532 -13.16 -36.84 17.26
CA LEU A 532 -11.86 -37.27 16.76
C LEU A 532 -11.95 -38.64 16.07
N ALA A 533 -11.18 -38.82 15.01
CA ALA A 533 -10.97 -40.14 14.42
C ALA A 533 -10.14 -41.00 15.37
N THR A 534 -10.52 -42.26 15.53
CA THR A 534 -9.87 -43.26 16.41
C THR A 534 -8.70 -43.94 15.75
#